data_AF-A0A9P3J3X8-F1
#
_entry.id   AF-A0A9P3J3X8-F1
#
_cell.length_a   1.000
_cell.length_b   1.000
_cell.length_c   1.000
_cell.angle_alpha   90.00
_cell.angle_beta   90.00
_cell.angle_gamma   90.00
#
_symmetry.space_group_name_H-M   'P 1'
#
loop_
_entity.id
_entity.type
_entity.pdbx_description
1 polymer ?
#
loop_
_entity_poly.entity_id
_entity_poly.type
_entity_poly.pdbx_seq_one_letter_code
_entity_poly.pdbx_strand_id
1 'polypeptide(L)'
;MAILELTETGAAIQIPAAKLRCISPLNVVEQKDKCRMILDLRKVNDAIIVPKFKYEGLNRVADLARQGDWMFSIDLKSGYHHVDIHPSCWTFLGFEFDGRTYAFRSLPFGLATAPFVFTQLIKQLARRWREQGVRVIPYVDDILFLCSTQAHAQATCQRIVIDLKAAGLVLNSKKSKLIPTQHLRFLGVELDTQAGRKDEEREVEREVERGREGERERERERERERKRERERERERERER
;
A
#
# COMPACT_ATOMS: atom_id res chain seq x y z
N MET A 1 -14.43 16.15 10.75
CA MET A 1 -14.91 14.86 10.18
C MET A 1 -13.82 13.80 10.14
N ALA A 2 -12.72 13.99 9.40
CA ALA A 2 -11.81 12.87 9.16
C ALA A 2 -10.88 12.49 10.35
N ILE A 3 -10.62 13.39 11.32
CA ILE A 3 -9.89 13.01 12.57
C ILE A 3 -10.80 12.25 13.52
N LEU A 4 -12.10 12.57 13.52
CA LEU A 4 -13.10 11.80 14.25
C LEU A 4 -13.11 10.35 13.75
N GLU A 5 -13.04 10.14 12.43
CA GLU A 5 -12.90 8.80 11.85
C GLU A 5 -11.65 8.07 12.36
N LEU A 6 -10.49 8.74 12.42
CA LEU A 6 -9.26 8.13 12.97
C LEU A 6 -9.40 7.74 14.44
N THR A 7 -10.09 8.55 15.25
CA THR A 7 -10.32 8.24 16.67
C THR A 7 -11.40 7.19 16.87
N GLU A 8 -12.48 7.20 16.08
CA GLU A 8 -13.57 6.23 16.12
C GLU A 8 -13.11 4.83 15.68
N THR A 9 -12.25 4.77 14.67
CA THR A 9 -11.61 3.52 14.22
C THR A 9 -10.49 3.04 15.14
N GLY A 10 -10.06 3.86 16.10
CA GLY A 10 -8.92 3.55 16.98
C GLY A 10 -7.55 3.66 16.32
N ALA A 11 -7.48 4.15 15.07
CA ALA A 11 -6.24 4.38 14.32
C ALA A 11 -5.38 5.50 14.93
N ALA A 12 -6.00 6.44 15.65
CA ALA A 12 -5.31 7.46 16.43
C ALA A 12 -5.95 7.61 17.82
N ILE A 13 -5.14 8.01 18.80
CA ILE A 13 -5.57 8.23 20.17
C ILE A 13 -5.09 9.58 20.68
N GLN A 14 -5.86 10.22 21.56
CA GLN A 14 -5.44 11.45 22.22
C GLN A 14 -4.36 11.12 23.26
N ILE A 15 -3.23 11.81 23.23
CA ILE A 15 -2.10 11.61 24.15
C ILE A 15 -1.60 12.98 24.62
N PRO A 16 -1.32 13.18 25.92
CA PRO A 16 -0.73 14.43 26.40
C PRO A 16 0.60 14.74 25.68
N ALA A 17 0.78 16.00 25.28
CA ALA A 17 1.99 16.47 24.59
C ALA A 17 3.30 16.07 25.31
N ALA A 18 3.31 16.09 26.64
CA ALA A 18 4.46 15.68 27.46
C ALA A 18 4.92 14.23 27.27
N LYS A 19 4.06 13.35 26.70
CA LYS A 19 4.40 11.96 26.38
C LYS A 19 4.89 11.77 24.94
N LEU A 20 4.86 12.81 24.12
CA LEU A 20 5.30 12.77 22.72
C LEU A 20 6.74 13.28 22.61
N ARG A 21 7.57 12.52 21.90
CA ARG A 21 8.93 12.93 21.50
C ARG A 21 8.90 13.75 20.21
N CYS A 22 7.95 13.49 19.33
CA CYS A 22 7.78 14.22 18.09
C CYS A 22 6.31 14.60 17.88
N ILE A 23 6.08 15.84 17.49
CA ILE A 23 4.79 16.35 17.01
C ILE A 23 5.04 16.82 15.59
N SER A 24 4.42 16.14 14.63
CA SER A 24 4.62 16.39 13.20
C SER A 24 3.37 17.04 12.58
N PRO A 25 3.53 17.91 11.57
CA PRO A 25 2.39 18.49 10.86
C PRO A 25 1.52 17.41 10.22
N LEU A 26 0.20 17.57 10.31
CA LEU A 26 -0.76 16.71 9.62
C LEU A 26 -1.30 17.44 8.39
N ASN A 27 -1.00 16.90 7.21
CA ASN A 27 -1.46 17.46 5.95
C ASN A 27 -2.64 16.64 5.40
N VAL A 28 -3.52 17.29 4.64
CA VAL A 28 -4.61 16.63 3.93
C VAL A 28 -4.35 16.74 2.44
N VAL A 29 -4.33 15.59 1.75
CA VAL A 29 -4.27 15.53 0.30
C VAL A 29 -5.61 15.08 -0.22
N GLU A 30 -6.22 15.91 -1.05
CA GLU A 30 -7.47 15.59 -1.73
C GLU A 30 -7.17 14.78 -3.00
N GLN A 31 -7.74 13.59 -3.09
CA GLN A 31 -7.67 12.74 -4.27
C GLN A 31 -9.08 12.39 -4.72
N LYS A 32 -9.57 13.11 -5.74
CA LYS A 32 -10.93 12.97 -6.29
C LYS A 32 -11.97 13.05 -5.17
N ASP A 33 -12.48 11.90 -4.71
CA ASP A 33 -13.55 11.77 -3.72
C ASP A 33 -13.04 11.36 -2.32
N LYS A 34 -11.72 11.32 -2.09
CA LYS A 34 -11.12 10.90 -0.82
C LYS A 34 -10.09 11.89 -0.32
N CYS A 35 -10.24 12.33 0.92
CA CYS A 35 -9.19 13.02 1.66
C CYS A 35 -8.27 11.99 2.30
N ARG A 36 -6.96 12.13 2.10
CA ARG A 36 -5.93 11.33 2.77
C ARG A 36 -5.17 12.21 3.74
N MET A 37 -5.18 11.81 5.01
CA MET A 37 -4.29 12.43 5.99
C MET A 37 -2.90 11.86 5.84
N ILE A 38 -1.92 12.74 5.72
CA ILE A 38 -0.52 12.40 5.61
C ILE A 38 0.20 13.11 6.73
N LEU A 39 0.78 12.32 7.62
CA LEU A 39 1.64 12.85 8.68
C LEU A 39 3.00 13.17 8.06
N ASP A 40 3.45 14.43 8.18
CA ASP A 40 4.76 14.85 7.66
C ASP A 40 5.89 14.32 8.55
N LEU A 41 6.28 13.07 8.29
CA LEU A 41 7.29 12.36 9.04
C LEU A 41 8.70 12.52 8.45
N ARG A 42 8.98 13.53 7.61
CA ARG A 42 10.31 13.69 6.97
C ARG A 42 11.47 13.58 7.98
N LYS A 43 11.41 14.35 9.08
CA LYS A 43 12.45 14.34 10.13
C LYS A 43 12.51 13.02 10.91
N VAL A 44 11.37 12.39 11.15
CA VAL A 44 11.30 11.10 11.84
C VAL A 44 11.88 10.00 10.95
N ASN A 45 11.58 10.04 9.66
CA ASN A 45 12.06 9.09 8.66
C ASN A 45 13.58 9.14 8.47
N ASP A 46 14.22 10.30 8.65
CA ASP A 46 15.69 10.43 8.59
C ASP A 46 16.40 9.61 9.70
N ALA A 47 15.71 9.36 10.81
CA ALA A 47 16.21 8.53 11.91
C ALA A 47 15.84 7.05 11.79
N ILE A 48 15.11 6.65 10.74
CA ILE A 48 14.62 5.28 10.56
C ILE A 48 15.42 4.57 9.47
N ILE A 49 15.95 3.41 9.81
CA ILE A 49 16.57 2.50 8.83
C ILE A 49 15.45 1.69 8.16
N VAL A 50 15.21 1.96 6.87
CA VAL A 50 14.23 1.22 6.07
C VAL A 50 14.90 0.03 5.38
N PRO A 51 14.47 -1.22 5.66
CA PRO A 51 15.00 -2.37 4.95
C PRO A 51 14.67 -2.33 3.46
N LYS A 52 15.60 -2.78 2.62
CA LYS A 52 15.33 -2.97 1.18
C LYS A 52 14.40 -4.16 0.98
N PHE A 53 13.44 -4.02 0.08
CA PHE A 53 12.50 -5.08 -0.29
C PHE A 53 12.07 -4.96 -1.75
N LYS A 54 11.48 -6.02 -2.29
CA LYS A 54 10.97 -6.06 -3.68
C LYS A 54 9.49 -6.40 -3.68
N TYR A 55 8.74 -5.76 -4.57
CA TYR A 55 7.37 -6.12 -4.89
C TYR A 55 7.34 -7.34 -5.85
N GLU A 56 6.25 -8.11 -5.79
CA GLU A 56 6.05 -9.26 -6.68
C GLU A 56 5.27 -8.88 -7.94
N GLY A 57 4.19 -8.09 -7.81
CA GLY A 57 3.60 -7.26 -8.88
C GLY A 57 3.51 -7.87 -10.29
N LEU A 58 3.54 -6.98 -11.30
CA LEU A 58 3.43 -7.36 -12.72
C LEU A 58 4.54 -8.29 -13.19
N ASN A 59 5.75 -8.18 -12.62
CA ASN A 59 6.89 -9.01 -13.00
C ASN A 59 6.72 -10.50 -12.71
N ARG A 60 5.68 -10.92 -11.98
CA ARG A 60 5.35 -12.34 -11.74
C ARG A 60 4.17 -12.85 -12.55
N VAL A 61 3.49 -11.97 -13.29
CA VAL A 61 2.33 -12.36 -14.12
C VAL A 61 2.79 -13.33 -15.21
N ALA A 62 3.83 -12.98 -15.98
CA ALA A 62 4.40 -13.83 -17.02
C ALA A 62 4.82 -15.23 -16.52
N ASP A 63 5.37 -15.31 -15.30
CA ASP A 63 5.85 -16.57 -14.72
C ASP A 63 4.69 -17.49 -14.27
N LEU A 64 3.57 -16.92 -13.85
CA LEU A 64 2.51 -17.65 -13.14
C LEU A 64 1.22 -17.82 -13.95
N ALA A 65 0.92 -16.88 -14.84
CA ALA A 65 -0.27 -16.91 -15.69
C ALA A 65 -0.13 -18.01 -16.75
N ARG A 66 -1.24 -18.69 -17.02
CA ARG A 66 -1.36 -19.70 -18.05
C ARG A 66 -2.55 -19.34 -18.91
N GLN A 67 -2.44 -19.68 -20.20
CA GLN A 67 -3.57 -19.57 -21.11
C GLN A 67 -4.76 -20.36 -20.55
N GLY A 68 -5.93 -19.74 -20.56
CA GLY A 68 -7.17 -20.29 -20.05
C GLY A 68 -7.39 -20.10 -18.54
N ASP A 69 -6.48 -19.44 -17.82
CA ASP A 69 -6.66 -19.21 -16.39
C ASP A 69 -7.86 -18.34 -16.06
N TRP A 70 -8.48 -18.63 -14.92
CA TRP A 70 -9.50 -17.80 -14.31
C TRP A 70 -8.86 -16.94 -13.23
N MET A 71 -9.08 -15.63 -13.33
CA MET A 71 -8.52 -14.61 -12.46
C MET A 71 -9.58 -13.98 -11.59
N PHE A 72 -9.19 -13.61 -10.37
CA PHE A 72 -9.92 -12.68 -9.53
C PHE A 72 -8.92 -11.78 -8.81
N SER A 73 -9.33 -10.59 -8.42
CA SER A 73 -8.47 -9.64 -7.71
C SER A 73 -9.16 -9.07 -6.47
N ILE A 74 -8.35 -8.80 -5.46
CA ILE A 74 -8.79 -8.22 -4.19
C ILE A 74 -8.03 -6.92 -3.97
N ASP A 75 -8.77 -5.83 -3.72
CA ASP A 75 -8.26 -4.54 -3.26
C ASP A 75 -8.56 -4.44 -1.76
N LEU A 76 -7.54 -4.20 -0.94
CA LEU A 76 -7.69 -3.99 0.49
C LEU A 76 -8.06 -2.52 0.78
N LYS A 77 -9.05 -2.32 1.66
CA LYS A 77 -9.48 -0.97 2.07
C LYS A 77 -8.47 -0.41 3.07
N SER A 78 -7.88 0.76 2.81
CA SER A 78 -7.06 1.49 3.79
C SER A 78 -5.98 0.63 4.48
N GLY A 79 -5.25 -0.19 3.70
CA GLY A 79 -4.44 -1.30 4.22
C GLY A 79 -3.51 -0.95 5.38
N TYR A 80 -2.84 0.20 5.33
CA TYR A 80 -1.93 0.62 6.40
C TYR A 80 -2.60 0.78 7.76
N HIS A 81 -3.83 1.32 7.81
CA HIS A 81 -4.53 1.57 9.07
C HIS A 81 -5.01 0.28 9.76
N HIS A 82 -4.93 -0.89 9.09
CA HIS A 82 -5.19 -2.19 9.72
C HIS A 82 -4.02 -2.73 10.54
N VAL A 83 -2.83 -2.13 10.42
CA VAL A 83 -1.63 -2.63 11.09
C VAL A 83 -1.31 -1.74 12.27
N ASP A 84 -1.47 -2.29 13.47
CA ASP A 84 -1.10 -1.64 14.71
C ASP A 84 0.41 -1.48 14.83
N ILE A 85 0.79 -0.35 15.41
CA ILE A 85 2.16 0.01 15.77
C ILE A 85 2.35 -0.30 17.25
N HIS A 86 3.52 -0.83 17.57
CA HIS A 86 3.89 -1.09 18.95
C HIS A 86 3.86 0.22 19.81
N PRO A 87 3.29 0.20 21.03
CA PRO A 87 3.11 1.41 21.86
C PRO A 87 4.36 2.25 22.10
N SER A 88 5.54 1.62 22.13
CA SER A 88 6.82 2.33 22.28
C SER A 88 7.09 3.34 21.15
N CYS A 89 6.50 3.14 19.97
CA CYS A 89 6.74 3.98 18.80
C CYS A 89 5.73 5.13 18.67
N TRP A 90 4.59 5.08 19.38
CA TRP A 90 3.53 6.10 19.28
C TRP A 90 4.05 7.51 19.60
N THR A 91 5.02 7.60 20.52
CA THR A 91 5.64 8.86 20.93
C THR A 91 6.32 9.63 19.78
N PHE A 92 6.68 8.96 18.68
CA PHE A 92 7.28 9.58 17.49
C PHE A 92 6.27 9.93 16.41
N LEU A 93 5.02 9.50 16.56
CA LEU A 93 3.96 9.61 15.56
C LEU A 93 2.86 10.57 16.02
N GLY A 94 3.27 11.58 16.78
CA GLY A 94 2.39 12.59 17.32
C GLY A 94 2.00 13.65 16.29
N PHE A 95 0.80 14.20 16.43
CA PHE A 95 0.34 15.37 15.69
C PHE A 95 -0.59 16.23 16.56
N GLU A 96 -0.76 17.48 16.16
CA GLU A 96 -1.69 18.40 16.80
C GLU A 96 -2.90 18.65 15.89
N PHE A 97 -4.09 18.70 16.49
CA PHE A 97 -5.30 19.15 15.84
C PHE A 97 -6.21 19.85 16.85
N ASP A 98 -6.68 21.04 16.50
CA ASP A 98 -7.61 21.83 17.31
C ASP A 98 -7.13 22.03 18.77
N GLY A 99 -5.84 22.37 18.92
CA GLY A 99 -5.20 22.57 20.22
C GLY A 99 -5.02 21.29 21.06
N ARG A 100 -5.30 20.12 20.50
CA ARG A 100 -5.14 18.81 21.17
C ARG A 100 -4.09 17.98 20.47
N THR A 101 -3.39 17.16 21.26
CA THR A 101 -2.33 16.27 20.78
C THR A 101 -2.82 14.83 20.67
N TYR A 102 -2.45 14.19 19.58
CA TYR A 102 -2.83 12.83 19.22
C TYR A 102 -1.58 12.07 18.78
N ALA A 103 -1.65 10.73 18.80
CA ALA A 103 -0.67 9.88 18.17
C ALA A 103 -1.36 8.79 17.34
N PHE A 104 -0.73 8.43 16.22
CA PHE A 104 -1.17 7.26 15.46
C PHE A 104 -0.84 5.97 16.19
N ARG A 105 -1.85 5.10 16.28
CA ARG A 105 -1.77 3.74 16.78
C ARG A 105 -1.57 2.72 15.66
N SER A 106 -2.07 2.99 14.46
CA SER A 106 -1.85 2.18 13.26
C SER A 106 -0.93 2.89 12.26
N LEU A 107 -0.40 2.18 11.27
CA LEU A 107 0.57 2.72 10.29
C LEU A 107 0.02 3.98 9.58
N PRO A 108 0.58 5.18 9.83
CA PRO A 108 0.13 6.38 9.15
C PRO A 108 0.73 6.48 7.75
N PHE A 109 0.02 7.16 6.85
CA PHE A 109 0.63 7.66 5.62
C PHE A 109 1.72 8.68 5.97
N GLY A 110 2.87 8.56 5.30
CA GLY A 110 4.05 9.37 5.54
C GLY A 110 5.18 8.63 6.27
N LEU A 111 4.88 7.50 6.94
CA LEU A 111 5.91 6.69 7.60
C LEU A 111 6.69 5.85 6.58
N ALA A 112 8.02 6.00 6.55
CA ALA A 112 8.85 5.37 5.52
C ALA A 112 8.86 3.83 5.59
N THR A 113 8.66 3.24 6.77
CA THR A 113 8.59 1.78 6.95
C THR A 113 7.21 1.19 6.67
N ALA A 114 6.15 2.00 6.56
CA ALA A 114 4.79 1.48 6.39
C ALA A 114 4.64 0.56 5.15
N PRO A 115 5.16 0.92 3.96
CA PRO A 115 5.10 0.03 2.79
C PRO A 115 5.85 -1.29 3.00
N PHE A 116 7.01 -1.26 3.68
CA PHE A 116 7.78 -2.45 3.99
C PHE A 116 6.99 -3.39 4.90
N VAL A 117 6.53 -2.87 6.05
CA VAL A 117 5.79 -3.66 7.05
C VAL A 117 4.55 -4.29 6.43
N PHE A 118 3.77 -3.49 5.70
CA PHE A 118 2.55 -3.99 5.06
C PHE A 118 2.86 -5.06 4.01
N THR A 119 3.89 -4.85 3.18
CA THR A 119 4.31 -5.84 2.18
C THR A 119 4.76 -7.15 2.83
N GLN A 120 5.48 -7.10 3.96
CA GLN A 120 5.89 -8.32 4.66
C GLN A 120 4.69 -9.08 5.23
N LEU A 121 3.70 -8.38 5.77
CA LEU A 121 2.45 -8.99 6.26
C LEU A 121 1.72 -9.72 5.14
N ILE A 122 1.47 -9.05 4.01
CA ILE A 122 0.79 -9.65 2.86
C ILE A 122 1.60 -10.82 2.29
N LYS A 123 2.94 -10.76 2.29
CA LYS A 123 3.79 -11.87 1.87
C LYS A 123 3.63 -13.12 2.74
N GLN A 124 3.39 -12.99 4.04
CA GLN A 124 3.13 -14.16 4.90
C GLN A 124 1.81 -14.84 4.53
N LEU A 125 0.75 -14.06 4.26
CA LEU A 125 -0.53 -14.60 3.78
C LEU A 125 -0.36 -15.27 2.41
N ALA A 126 0.33 -14.61 1.49
CA ALA A 126 0.63 -15.17 0.17
C ALA A 126 1.44 -16.46 0.26
N ARG A 127 2.41 -16.56 1.18
CA ARG A 127 3.17 -17.79 1.42
C ARG A 127 2.25 -18.93 1.84
N ARG A 128 1.37 -18.70 2.83
CA ARG A 128 0.39 -19.69 3.28
C ARG A 128 -0.53 -20.16 2.14
N TRP A 129 -1.00 -19.25 1.30
CA TRP A 129 -1.85 -19.63 0.16
C TRP A 129 -1.09 -20.42 -0.91
N ARG A 130 0.18 -20.07 -1.16
CA ARG A 130 1.06 -20.83 -2.08
C ARG A 130 1.34 -22.23 -1.58
N GLU A 131 1.56 -22.41 -0.28
CA GLU A 131 1.68 -23.73 0.37
C GLU A 131 0.43 -24.59 0.16
N GLN A 132 -0.73 -23.96 -0.03
CA GLN A 132 -2.01 -24.62 -0.37
C GLN A 132 -2.25 -24.78 -1.88
N GLY A 133 -1.23 -24.52 -2.72
CA GLY A 133 -1.30 -24.66 -4.18
C GLY A 133 -1.94 -23.47 -4.91
N VAL A 134 -2.22 -22.36 -4.24
CA VAL A 134 -2.80 -21.17 -4.87
C VAL A 134 -1.71 -20.36 -5.57
N ARG A 135 -1.94 -20.02 -6.85
CA ARG A 135 -1.11 -19.03 -7.55
C ARG A 135 -1.64 -17.63 -7.23
N VAL A 136 -0.81 -16.85 -6.55
CA VAL A 136 -1.14 -15.50 -6.07
C VAL A 136 0.01 -14.55 -6.32
N ILE A 137 -0.32 -13.32 -6.71
CA ILE A 137 0.60 -12.22 -6.99
C ILE A 137 0.17 -11.03 -6.12
N PRO A 138 0.81 -10.83 -4.96
CA PRO A 138 0.53 -9.67 -4.13
C PRO A 138 1.28 -8.41 -4.60
N TYR A 139 0.62 -7.27 -4.51
CA TYR A 139 1.19 -5.95 -4.72
C TYR A 139 0.57 -4.92 -3.77
N VAL A 140 1.19 -4.72 -2.62
CA VAL A 140 0.66 -3.83 -1.57
C VAL A 140 -0.80 -4.20 -1.26
N ASP A 141 -1.76 -3.34 -1.61
CA ASP A 141 -3.20 -3.52 -1.37
C ASP A 141 -3.91 -4.32 -2.48
N ASP A 142 -3.30 -4.45 -3.66
CA ASP A 142 -3.84 -5.16 -4.82
C ASP A 142 -3.28 -6.59 -4.89
N ILE A 143 -4.16 -7.59 -4.84
CA ILE A 143 -3.76 -9.00 -4.85
C ILE A 143 -4.47 -9.72 -6.00
N LEU A 144 -3.69 -10.30 -6.91
CA LEU A 144 -4.18 -11.08 -8.04
C LEU A 144 -4.07 -12.58 -7.76
N PHE A 145 -5.10 -13.34 -8.12
CA PHE A 145 -5.15 -14.79 -7.99
C PHE A 145 -5.42 -15.45 -9.34
N LEU A 146 -4.77 -16.59 -9.59
CA LEU A 146 -4.80 -17.32 -10.86
C LEU A 146 -5.18 -18.80 -10.61
N CYS A 147 -6.23 -19.27 -11.26
CA CYS A 147 -6.81 -20.60 -11.04
C CYS A 147 -7.07 -21.29 -12.38
N SER A 148 -6.83 -22.60 -12.48
CA SER A 148 -6.98 -23.30 -13.78
C SER A 148 -8.44 -23.47 -14.23
N THR A 149 -9.41 -23.35 -13.33
CA THR A 149 -10.83 -23.50 -13.64
C THR A 149 -11.67 -22.45 -12.90
N GLN A 150 -12.81 -22.09 -13.48
CA GLN A 150 -13.75 -21.13 -12.88
C GLN A 150 -14.24 -21.60 -11.51
N ALA A 151 -14.63 -22.87 -11.39
CA ALA A 151 -15.12 -23.44 -10.14
C ALA A 151 -14.06 -23.38 -9.03
N HIS A 152 -12.80 -23.70 -9.35
CA HIS A 152 -11.70 -23.58 -8.41
C HIS A 152 -11.45 -22.12 -8.02
N ALA A 153 -11.54 -21.19 -8.97
CA ALA A 153 -11.40 -19.76 -8.71
C ALA A 153 -12.48 -19.24 -7.76
N GLN A 154 -13.73 -19.65 -7.95
CA GLN A 154 -14.86 -19.27 -7.09
C GLN A 154 -14.66 -19.79 -5.66
N ALA A 155 -14.32 -21.09 -5.52
CA ALA A 155 -14.09 -21.70 -4.21
C ALA A 155 -12.88 -21.05 -3.50
N THR A 156 -11.80 -20.79 -4.25
CA THR A 156 -10.61 -20.11 -3.73
C THR A 156 -10.94 -18.70 -3.28
N CYS A 157 -11.65 -17.91 -4.09
CA CYS A 157 -12.06 -16.56 -3.73
C CYS A 157 -12.82 -16.54 -2.40
N GLN A 158 -13.81 -17.42 -2.22
CA GLN A 158 -14.56 -17.52 -0.97
C GLN A 158 -13.66 -17.81 0.24
N ARG A 159 -12.75 -18.79 0.10
CA ARG A 159 -11.76 -19.11 1.15
C ARG A 159 -10.85 -17.92 1.48
N ILE A 160 -10.32 -17.24 0.46
CA ILE A 160 -9.41 -16.09 0.64
C ILE A 160 -10.12 -14.94 1.34
N VAL A 161 -11.39 -14.66 1.01
CA VAL A 161 -12.18 -13.64 1.73
C VAL A 161 -12.32 -13.99 3.21
N ILE A 162 -12.51 -15.27 3.56
CA ILE A 162 -12.57 -15.73 4.94
C ILE A 162 -11.22 -15.56 5.64
N ASP A 163 -10.13 -15.99 5.02
CA ASP A 163 -8.77 -15.86 5.55
C ASP A 163 -8.40 -14.38 5.82
N LEU A 164 -8.72 -13.48 4.87
CA LEU A 164 -8.45 -12.05 5.02
C LEU A 164 -9.24 -11.45 6.19
N LYS A 165 -10.53 -11.78 6.32
CA LYS A 165 -11.35 -11.33 7.45
C LYS A 165 -10.83 -11.86 8.78
N ALA A 166 -10.41 -13.13 8.83
CA ALA A 166 -9.82 -13.73 10.02
C ALA A 166 -8.49 -13.06 10.40
N ALA A 167 -7.74 -12.55 9.42
CA ALA A 167 -6.53 -11.76 9.62
C ALA A 167 -6.80 -10.30 9.99
N GLY A 168 -8.06 -9.88 10.13
CA GLY A 168 -8.44 -8.49 10.43
C GLY A 168 -8.34 -7.53 9.24
N LEU A 169 -8.16 -8.05 8.02
CA LEU A 169 -8.06 -7.23 6.81
C LEU A 169 -9.43 -7.02 6.18
N VAL A 170 -9.73 -5.76 5.88
CA VAL A 170 -11.00 -5.35 5.24
C VAL A 170 -10.81 -5.21 3.74
N LEU A 171 -11.70 -5.85 2.98
CA LEU A 171 -11.73 -5.75 1.53
C LEU A 171 -12.50 -4.52 1.10
N ASN A 172 -12.09 -3.95 -0.02
CA ASN A 172 -12.86 -2.95 -0.75
C ASN A 172 -13.70 -3.65 -1.82
N SER A 173 -14.94 -4.00 -1.46
CA SER A 173 -15.84 -4.75 -2.33
C SER A 173 -16.16 -4.06 -3.65
N LYS A 174 -16.08 -2.72 -3.71
CA LYS A 174 -16.34 -1.96 -4.95
C LYS A 174 -15.20 -2.04 -5.95
N LYS A 175 -13.95 -2.10 -5.45
CA LYS A 175 -12.75 -2.17 -6.30
C LYS A 175 -12.30 -3.60 -6.58
N SER A 176 -12.54 -4.51 -5.65
CA SER A 176 -12.23 -5.93 -5.81
C SER A 176 -13.04 -6.54 -6.96
N LYS A 177 -12.40 -7.42 -7.72
CA LYS A 177 -13.04 -8.23 -8.77
C LYS A 177 -13.17 -9.66 -8.26
N LEU A 178 -14.25 -9.91 -7.51
CA LEU A 178 -14.48 -11.19 -6.81
C LEU A 178 -15.13 -12.26 -7.69
N ILE A 179 -15.76 -11.87 -8.81
CA ILE A 179 -16.33 -12.81 -9.78
C ILE A 179 -15.18 -13.21 -10.71
N PRO A 180 -14.79 -14.50 -10.77
CA PRO A 180 -13.71 -14.92 -11.62
C PRO A 180 -13.97 -14.66 -13.09
N THR A 181 -12.95 -14.17 -13.78
CA THR A 181 -12.98 -13.76 -15.19
C THR A 181 -11.65 -14.11 -15.86
N GLN A 182 -11.65 -14.29 -17.17
CA GLN A 182 -10.42 -14.48 -17.95
C GLN A 182 -9.84 -13.16 -18.49
N HIS A 183 -10.57 -12.07 -18.29
CA HIS A 183 -10.21 -10.70 -18.67
C HIS A 183 -10.26 -9.81 -17.42
N LEU A 184 -9.13 -9.26 -16.99
CA LEU A 184 -9.02 -8.50 -15.75
C LEU A 184 -7.94 -7.43 -15.82
N ARG A 185 -8.26 -6.19 -15.45
CA ARG A 185 -7.26 -5.14 -15.25
C ARG A 185 -6.55 -5.29 -13.91
N PHE A 186 -5.22 -5.46 -13.92
CA PHE A 186 -4.38 -5.51 -12.73
C PHE A 186 -3.21 -4.52 -12.85
N LEU A 187 -3.05 -3.64 -11.84
CA LEU A 187 -2.00 -2.62 -11.81
C LEU A 187 -1.89 -1.74 -13.07
N GLY A 188 -3.04 -1.50 -13.73
CA GLY A 188 -3.13 -0.70 -14.94
C GLY A 188 -3.08 -1.49 -16.25
N VAL A 189 -2.65 -2.76 -16.21
CA VAL A 189 -2.50 -3.65 -17.37
C VAL A 189 -3.76 -4.48 -17.57
N GLU A 190 -4.25 -4.61 -18.79
CA GLU A 190 -5.32 -5.56 -19.10
C GLU A 190 -4.71 -6.96 -19.25
N LEU A 191 -5.20 -7.91 -18.46
CA LEU A 191 -4.80 -9.31 -18.57
C LEU A 191 -5.91 -10.06 -19.30
N ASP A 192 -5.58 -10.64 -20.45
CA ASP A 192 -6.43 -11.55 -21.21
C ASP A 192 -5.75 -12.90 -21.34
N THR A 193 -6.22 -13.84 -20.52
CA THR A 193 -5.69 -15.20 -20.47
C THR A 193 -6.24 -16.09 -21.59
N GLN A 194 -7.21 -15.64 -22.39
CA GLN A 194 -7.65 -16.34 -23.59
C GLN A 194 -6.70 -16.06 -24.76
N ALA A 195 -6.25 -14.81 -24.89
CA ALA A 195 -5.13 -14.44 -25.74
C ALA A 195 -3.86 -15.18 -25.26
N GLY A 196 -3.06 -15.68 -26.20
CA GLY A 196 -1.92 -16.53 -25.85
C GLY A 196 -0.87 -15.81 -25.00
N ARG A 197 -0.04 -16.58 -24.27
CA ARG A 197 0.97 -16.10 -23.30
C ARG A 197 1.90 -14.97 -23.81
N LYS A 198 2.16 -14.90 -25.12
CA LYS A 198 3.04 -13.88 -25.74
C LYS A 198 2.46 -12.47 -25.70
N ASP A 199 1.14 -12.32 -25.71
CA ASP A 199 0.50 -11.00 -25.72
C ASP A 199 0.48 -10.42 -24.29
N GLU A 200 0.20 -11.27 -23.29
CA GLU A 200 0.31 -10.90 -21.86
C GLU A 200 1.74 -10.51 -21.49
N GLU A 201 2.76 -11.30 -21.87
CA GLU A 201 4.17 -10.99 -21.62
C GLU A 201 4.58 -9.64 -22.19
N ARG A 202 4.20 -9.35 -23.44
CA ARG A 202 4.53 -8.08 -24.10
C ARG A 202 3.84 -6.88 -23.46
N GLU A 203 2.58 -7.03 -23.07
CA GLU A 203 1.84 -5.93 -22.43
C GLU A 203 2.37 -5.66 -21.02
N VAL A 204 2.65 -6.72 -20.26
CA VAL A 204 3.29 -6.65 -18.94
C VAL A 204 4.67 -6.02 -19.02
N GLU A 205 5.53 -6.44 -19.96
CA GLU A 205 6.87 -5.86 -20.15
C GLU A 205 6.79 -4.36 -20.48
N ARG A 206 5.92 -3.97 -21.42
CA ARG A 206 5.72 -2.56 -21.80
C ARG A 206 5.25 -1.68 -20.64
N GLU A 207 4.37 -2.19 -19.78
CA GLU A 207 3.83 -1.44 -18.64
C GLU A 207 4.80 -1.45 -17.44
N VAL A 208 5.55 -2.52 -17.22
CA VAL A 208 6.64 -2.55 -16.23
C VAL A 208 7.74 -1.55 -16.60
N GLU A 209 8.07 -1.44 -17.88
CA GLU A 209 9.05 -0.47 -18.37
C GLU A 209 8.54 0.97 -18.19
N ARG A 210 7.29 1.26 -18.60
CA ARG A 210 6.64 2.56 -18.37
C ARG A 210 6.53 2.91 -16.88
N GLY A 211 6.23 1.94 -16.02
CA GLY A 211 6.17 2.12 -14.57
C GLY A 211 7.54 2.43 -13.97
N ARG A 212 8.60 1.73 -14.38
CA ARG A 212 9.99 2.00 -13.97
C ARG A 212 10.45 3.39 -14.40
N GLU A 213 10.07 3.84 -15.59
CA GLU A 213 10.35 5.19 -16.06
C GLU A 213 9.62 6.26 -15.23
N GLY A 214 8.32 6.06 -14.96
CA GLY A 214 7.55 6.96 -14.12
C GLY A 214 8.05 7.03 -12.66
N GLU A 215 8.53 5.92 -12.10
CA GLU A 215 9.13 5.90 -10.76
C GLU A 215 10.48 6.64 -10.73
N ARG A 216 11.34 6.42 -11.75
CA ARG A 216 12.60 7.17 -11.92
C ARG A 216 12.36 8.66 -12.08
N GLU A 217 11.29 9.06 -12.77
CA GLU A 217 10.92 10.46 -12.95
C GLU A 217 10.45 11.11 -11.65
N ARG A 218 9.58 10.42 -10.89
CA ARG A 218 9.14 10.86 -9.56
C ARG A 218 10.29 10.95 -8.56
N GLU A 219 11.26 10.03 -8.62
CA GLU A 219 12.45 10.07 -7.78
C GLU A 219 13.35 11.28 -8.13
N ARG A 220 13.56 11.55 -9.43
CA ARG A 220 14.27 12.75 -9.90
C ARG A 220 13.55 14.04 -9.48
N GLU A 221 12.23 14.05 -9.48
CA GLU A 221 11.42 15.20 -9.06
C GLU A 221 11.54 15.46 -7.55
N ARG A 222 11.44 14.39 -6.73
CA ARG A 222 11.68 14.47 -5.28
C ARG A 222 13.09 14.94 -4.94
N GLU A 223 14.09 14.52 -5.71
CA GLU A 223 15.47 14.95 -5.52
C GLU A 223 15.66 16.44 -5.88
N ARG A 224 15.00 16.91 -6.94
CA ARG A 224 14.95 18.32 -7.32
C ARG A 224 14.25 19.17 -6.26
N GLU A 225 13.14 18.72 -5.70
CA GLU A 225 12.44 19.40 -4.60
C GLU A 225 13.31 19.48 -3.35
N ARG A 226 13.93 18.38 -2.93
CA ARG A 226 14.86 18.36 -1.79
C ARG A 226 16.02 19.33 -1.99
N LYS A 227 16.54 19.44 -3.21
CA LYS A 227 17.62 20.38 -3.53
C LYS A 227 17.15 21.83 -3.44
N ARG A 228 15.96 22.15 -3.97
CA ARG A 228 15.34 23.48 -3.87
C ARG A 228 15.01 23.87 -2.44
N GLU A 229 14.54 22.93 -1.62
CA GLU A 229 14.21 23.19 -0.21
C GLU A 229 15.47 23.47 0.60
N ARG A 230 16.57 22.72 0.37
CA ARG A 230 17.89 22.99 0.96
C ARG A 230 18.48 24.33 0.52
N GLU A 231 18.28 24.73 -0.74
CA GLU A 231 18.71 26.05 -1.22
C GLU A 231 17.93 27.17 -0.53
N ARG A 232 16.60 27.03 -0.38
CA ARG A 232 15.76 27.99 0.33
C ARG A 232 16.10 28.10 1.82
N GLU A 233 16.40 26.98 2.49
CA GLU A 233 16.87 27.01 3.88
C GLU A 233 18.21 27.74 4.01
N ARG A 234 19.15 27.49 3.10
CA ARG A 234 20.46 28.18 3.07
C ARG A 234 20.34 29.68 2.80
N GLU A 235 19.41 30.09 1.93
CA GLU A 235 19.13 31.52 1.71
C GLU A 235 18.54 32.17 2.96
N ARG A 236 17.59 31.52 3.62
CA ARG A 236 16.99 32.01 4.87
C ARG A 236 17.99 32.09 6.03
N GLU A 237 18.99 31.22 6.07
CA GLU A 237 20.08 31.29 7.04
C GLU A 237 21.11 32.39 6.73
N ARG A 238 21.27 32.79 5.47
CA ARG A 238 22.17 33.88 5.05
C ARG A 238 21.57 35.27 5.25
N GLU A 239 20.25 35.37 5.30
CA GLU A 239 19.50 36.61 5.55
C GLU A 239 19.24 36.89 7.04
N ARG A 240 19.73 36.02 7.94
CA ARG A 240 19.69 36.19 9.41
C ARG A 240 21.05 36.60 9.95
#